data_AF-A0A4U0FG14-F1
#
_entry.id   AF-A0A4U0FG14-F1
#
_cell.length_a   1.000
_cell.length_b   1.000
_cell.length_c   1.000
_cell.angle_alpha   90.00
_cell.angle_beta   90.00
_cell.angle_gamma   90.00
#
_symmetry.space_group_name_H-M   'P 1'
#
loop_
_entity.id
_entity.type
_entity.pdbx_description
1 polymer ?
#
loop_
_entity_poly.entity_id
_entity_poly.type
_entity_poly.pdbx_seq_one_letter_code
_entity_poly.pdbx_strand_id
1 'polypeptide(L)' 'MDDPNVRELFVHRYRLIYYISDENIIISTIVHGARDYKND' A
#
# COMPACT_ATOMS: atom_id res chain seq x y z
N MET A 1 -12.35 6.12 -6.54
CA MET A 1 -12.54 6.94 -5.32
C MET A 1 -11.18 6.98 -4.66
N ASP A 2 -10.42 8.04 -4.91
CA ASP A 2 -9.12 8.23 -4.27
C ASP A 2 -9.37 8.67 -2.84
N ASP A 3 -9.18 7.76 -1.88
CA ASP A 3 -9.20 8.11 -0.47
C ASP A 3 -7.88 8.85 -0.15
N PRO A 4 -7.91 10.14 0.21
CA PRO A 4 -6.72 10.93 0.46
C PRO A 4 -5.91 10.45 1.68
N ASN A 5 -6.46 9.55 2.50
CA ASN A 5 -5.80 9.00 3.68
C ASN A 5 -4.98 7.74 3.37
N VAL A 6 -5.19 7.13 2.20
CA VAL A 6 -4.44 5.95 1.77
C VAL A 6 -3.14 6.39 1.14
N ARG A 7 -2.03 5.90 1.70
CA ARG A 7 -0.67 6.17 1.23
C ARG A 7 -0.03 4.89 0.72
N GLU A 8 0.82 5.06 -0.27
CA GLU A 8 1.57 3.98 -0.88
C GLU A 8 3.08 4.30 -0.86
N LEU A 9 3.87 3.32 -0.43
CA LEU A 9 5.33 3.37 -0.47
C LEU A 9 5.88 2.18 -1.26
N PHE A 10 6.76 2.47 -2.23
CA PHE A 10 7.50 1.46 -2.97
C PHE A 10 8.77 1.07 -2.20
N VAL A 11 8.86 -0.20 -1.81
CA VAL A 11 10.03 -0.77 -1.13
C VAL A 11 10.54 -1.94 -1.95
N HIS A 12 11.65 -1.74 -2.67
CA HIS A 12 12.17 -2.72 -3.62
C HIS A 12 11.10 -3.14 -4.64
N ARG A 13 10.74 -4.44 -4.67
CA ARG A 13 9.68 -5.01 -5.51
C ARG A 13 8.37 -5.19 -4.74
N TYR A 14 8.12 -4.39 -3.72
CA TYR A 14 6.90 -4.45 -2.91
C TYR A 14 6.25 -3.07 -2.82
N ARG A 15 4.93 -3.07 -2.65
CA ARG A 15 4.12 -1.88 -2.40
C ARG A 15 3.55 -2.02 -1.00
N LEU A 16 3.88 -1.08 -0.12
CA LEU A 16 3.30 -0.97 1.21
C LEU A 16 2.13 0.00 1.16
N ILE A 17 0.94 -0.47 1.50
CA ILE A 17 -0.26 0.35 1.60
C ILE A 17 -0.54 0.61 3.07
N TYR A 18 -0.64 1.87 3.45
CA TYR A 18 -0.82 2.27 4.85
C TYR A 18 -1.63 3.56 4.96
N TYR A 19 -2.10 3.85 6.17
CA TYR A 19 -2.69 5.13 6.52
C TYR A 19 -2.09 5.63 7.83
N ILE A 20 -2.13 6.95 8.01
CA ILE A 20 -1.62 7.62 9.21
C ILE A 20 -2.83 8.01 10.05
N SER A 21 -2.84 7.61 11.32
CA SER A 21 -3.72 8.17 12.34
C SER A 21 -2.92 9.06 13.30
N ASP A 22 -3.59 9.72 14.24
CA ASP A 22 -2.96 10.70 15.14
C ASP A 22 -1.80 10.11 15.95
N GLU A 23 -1.88 8.82 16.32
CA GLU A 23 -0.91 8.17 17.19
C GLU A 23 -0.14 7.03 16.51
N ASN A 24 -0.61 6.54 15.36
CA ASN A 24 -0.11 5.30 14.77
C ASN A 24 -0.04 5.36 13.24
N ILE A 25 0.84 4.53 12.70
CA ILE A 25 0.83 4.16 11.27
C ILE A 25 0.23 2.77 11.18
N ILE A 26 -0.83 2.63 10.40
CA ILE A 26 -1.50 1.35 10.23
C ILE A 26 -1.20 0.82 8.84
N ILE A 27 -0.49 -0.32 8.82
CA ILE A 27 -0.20 -1.05 7.60
C ILE A 27 -1.46 -1.83 7.21
N SER A 28 -2.06 -1.47 6.08
CA SER A 28 -3.25 -2.14 5.56
C SER A 28 -2.88 -3.43 4.83
N THR A 29 -1.87 -3.37 3.96
CA THR A 29 -1.38 -4.55 3.23
C THR A 29 0.03 -4.35 2.68
N ILE A 30 0.69 -5.46 2.32
CA ILE A 30 1.94 -5.49 1.57
C ILE A 30 1.70 -6.31 0.30
N VAL A 31 1.85 -5.66 -0.85
CA VAL A 31 1.67 -6.28 -2.16
C VAL A 31 3.04 -6.60 -2.76
N HIS A 32 3.24 -7.84 -3.20
CA HIS A 32 4.42 -8.21 -3.97
C HIS A 32 4.29 -7.65 -5.39
N GLY A 33 5.11 -6.67 -5.75
CA GLY A 33 5.06 -5.94 -7.02
C GLY A 33 5.33 -6.79 -8.26
N ALA A 34 5.99 -7.96 -8.12
CA ALA A 34 6.07 -8.93 -9.23
C ALA A 34 4.83 -9.83 -9.38
N ARG A 35 3.88 -9.77 -8.43
CA ARG A 35 2.63 -10.53 -8.43
C ARG A 35 1.39 -9.69 -8.75
N ASP A 36 1.52 -8.39 -9.03
CA ASP A 36 0.54 -7.65 -9.84
C ASP A 36 0.62 -8.14 -11.30
N TYR A 37 0.43 -9.45 -11.46
CA TYR A 37 0.15 -10.10 -12.71
C TYR A 37 -1.32 -9.83 -12.95
N LYS A 38 -1.62 -9.09 -14.02
CA LYS A 38 -2.99 -8.88 -14.50
C LYS A 38 -3.69 -10.24 -14.53
N ASN A 39 -4.74 -10.40 -13.71
CA ASN A 39 -5.81 -11.31 -14.10
C ASN A 39 -6.60 -10.54 -15.15
N ASP A 40 -6.31 -10.83 -16.42
CA ASP A 40 -7.21 -10.51 -17.53
C ASP A 40 -8.55 -11.26 -17.36
#